data_AF-A0A933JV04-F1
#
_entry.id   AF-A0A933JV04-F1
#
_cell.length_a   1.000
_cell.length_b   1.000
_cell.length_c   1.000
_cell.angle_alpha   90.00
_cell.angle_beta   90.00
_cell.angle_gamma   90.00
#
_symmetry.space_group_name_H-M   'P 1'
#
loop_
_entity.id
_entity.type
_entity.pdbx_description
1 polymer ?
#
loop_
_entity_poly.entity_id
_entity_poly.type
_entity_poly.pdbx_seq_one_letter_code
_entity_poly.pdbx_strand_id
1 'polypeptide(L)'
;MPALELVLDFLPADPAVSAPVDPWVRDIARRLREDVPAPPSVMPFENDTAFRPPSSHRAFYLWPGLIDPTHRPVVSLKGMECLAADFPALLRHLRRPSYSPHNQLEHLVFEENKVPGCLTLEEARVGASRAAELQAAHATEFGEVARLPTPIAVFRHTEAAETAVLSELRIMLSRPALDRVTPLVRSGLGVYAYGYSCPPLRVRDVEYLLRGRSFWTRAEDLSSLLDVELVLGRWMSLLARMLWLGFLPATLGSLRTGTICQPQNVCVDGGFVDLDSVVRVEELPDDASVELGLELTLDGMRETVESLVLGRPAKGGRGHSEAHEVSRFVSAQLRAAIEREARPGLTLDARLVRFFDTPKSLSELTQRLATHQQAPSPAFDFATRKFAPLGSKLFAAARG
;
A
#
# COMPACT_ATOMS: atom_id res chain seq x y z
N MET A 1 -13.08 -28.43 -6.30
CA MET A 1 -13.16 -27.57 -5.09
C MET A 1 -14.57 -27.01 -5.00
N PRO A 2 -15.09 -26.64 -3.83
CA PRO A 2 -16.37 -25.94 -3.77
C PRO A 2 -16.28 -24.65 -4.61
N ALA A 3 -17.32 -24.37 -5.40
CA ALA A 3 -17.37 -23.19 -6.25
C ALA A 3 -17.41 -21.92 -5.38
N LEU A 4 -16.60 -20.92 -5.72
CA LEU A 4 -16.68 -19.59 -5.11
C LEU A 4 -17.90 -18.84 -5.68
N GLU A 5 -18.53 -18.02 -4.85
CA GLU A 5 -19.64 -17.16 -5.29
C GLU A 5 -19.09 -15.87 -5.90
N LEU A 6 -19.47 -15.53 -7.13
CA LEU A 6 -19.13 -14.25 -7.75
C LEU A 6 -19.97 -13.13 -7.12
N VAL A 7 -19.31 -12.16 -6.47
CA VAL A 7 -19.96 -11.05 -5.75
C VAL A 7 -19.96 -9.76 -6.57
N LEU A 8 -18.83 -9.44 -7.21
CA LEU A 8 -18.69 -8.27 -8.09
C LEU A 8 -17.98 -8.67 -9.38
N ASP A 9 -18.47 -8.17 -10.51
CA ASP A 9 -17.88 -8.37 -11.84
C ASP A 9 -17.64 -7.01 -12.52
N PHE A 10 -16.38 -6.68 -12.77
CA PHE A 10 -15.98 -5.37 -13.29
C PHE A 10 -15.80 -5.35 -14.81
N LEU A 11 -15.70 -6.50 -15.46
CA LEU A 11 -15.46 -6.57 -16.91
C LEU A 11 -16.64 -6.22 -17.82
N PRO A 12 -17.92 -6.40 -17.43
CA PRO A 12 -19.03 -5.92 -18.25
C PRO A 12 -19.44 -4.46 -17.95
N ALA A 13 -18.91 -3.85 -16.88
CA ALA A 13 -19.54 -2.67 -16.27
C ALA A 13 -19.00 -1.31 -16.77
N ASP A 14 -17.73 -1.21 -17.17
CA ASP A 14 -17.13 0.07 -17.57
C ASP A 14 -16.27 -0.07 -18.85
N PRO A 15 -16.72 0.48 -20.00
CA PRO A 15 -15.95 0.51 -21.24
C PRO A 15 -14.58 1.20 -21.10
N ALA A 16 -14.46 2.23 -20.27
CA ALA A 16 -13.22 2.98 -20.12
C ALA A 16 -12.13 2.13 -19.44
N VAL A 17 -12.52 1.28 -18.49
CA VAL A 17 -11.60 0.38 -17.77
C VAL A 17 -11.40 -0.94 -18.53
N SER A 18 -12.42 -1.42 -19.27
CA SER A 18 -12.39 -2.72 -19.95
C SER A 18 -11.82 -2.68 -21.38
N ALA A 19 -11.94 -1.57 -22.12
CA ALA A 19 -11.47 -1.44 -23.49
C ALA A 19 -9.96 -1.68 -23.71
N PRO A 20 -9.04 -1.25 -22.82
CA PRO A 20 -7.60 -1.46 -22.98
C PRO A 20 -7.10 -2.81 -22.45
N VAL A 21 -7.98 -3.67 -21.92
CA VAL A 21 -7.57 -4.95 -21.32
C VAL A 21 -7.15 -5.95 -22.39
N ASP A 22 -5.94 -6.48 -22.27
CA ASP A 22 -5.37 -7.51 -23.14
C ASP A 22 -6.35 -8.69 -23.34
N PRO A 23 -6.52 -9.21 -24.58
CA PRO A 23 -7.43 -10.31 -24.87
C PRO A 23 -7.24 -11.55 -23.97
N TRP A 24 -6.00 -11.86 -23.59
CA TRP A 24 -5.71 -12.97 -22.69
C TRP A 24 -6.28 -12.73 -21.29
N VAL A 25 -6.18 -11.50 -20.76
CA VAL A 25 -6.77 -11.17 -19.46
C VAL A 25 -8.30 -11.32 -19.49
N ARG A 26 -8.95 -10.93 -20.60
CA ARG A 26 -10.40 -11.14 -20.78
C ARG A 26 -10.77 -12.61 -20.82
N ASP A 27 -9.98 -13.44 -21.51
CA ASP A 27 -10.19 -14.89 -21.54
C ASP A 27 -10.05 -15.52 -20.16
N ILE A 28 -8.98 -15.20 -19.43
CA ILE A 28 -8.77 -15.67 -18.06
C ILE A 28 -9.94 -15.25 -17.17
N ALA A 29 -10.37 -14.00 -17.25
CA ALA A 29 -11.47 -13.54 -16.43
C ALA A 29 -12.80 -14.24 -16.72
N ARG A 30 -13.06 -14.60 -17.99
CA ARG A 30 -14.20 -15.46 -18.33
C ARG A 30 -14.08 -16.84 -17.67
N ARG A 31 -12.89 -17.45 -17.72
CA ARG A 31 -12.62 -18.74 -17.07
C ARG A 31 -12.75 -18.67 -15.55
N LEU A 32 -12.34 -17.57 -14.92
CA LEU A 32 -12.46 -17.38 -13.47
C LEU A 32 -13.92 -17.34 -12.97
N ARG A 33 -14.90 -17.04 -13.84
CA ARG A 33 -16.33 -17.14 -13.48
C ARG A 33 -16.80 -18.60 -13.35
N GLU A 34 -16.09 -19.51 -14.01
CA GLU A 34 -16.40 -20.95 -14.02
C GLU A 34 -15.59 -21.68 -12.95
N ASP A 35 -14.28 -21.37 -12.84
CA ASP A 35 -13.38 -22.00 -11.89
C ASP A 35 -12.24 -21.04 -11.48
N VAL A 36 -12.07 -20.84 -10.17
CA VAL A 36 -10.98 -20.03 -9.61
C VAL A 36 -9.92 -20.98 -9.05
N PRO A 37 -8.71 -21.03 -9.65
CA PRO A 37 -7.70 -22.00 -9.25
C PRO A 37 -7.18 -21.70 -7.84
N ALA A 38 -6.98 -22.74 -7.04
CA ALA A 38 -6.29 -22.62 -5.76
C ALA A 38 -4.78 -22.70 -5.98
N PRO A 39 -3.98 -21.98 -5.18
CA PRO A 39 -2.55 -22.11 -5.23
C PRO A 39 -2.14 -23.51 -4.72
N PRO A 40 -1.12 -24.16 -5.33
CA PRO A 40 -0.60 -25.43 -4.84
C PRO A 40 0.05 -25.33 -3.45
N SER A 41 0.50 -24.13 -3.08
CA SER A 41 1.18 -23.86 -1.81
C SER A 41 1.07 -22.38 -1.44
N VAL A 42 1.14 -22.08 -0.14
CA VAL A 42 1.35 -20.71 0.36
C VAL A 42 2.77 -20.20 0.14
N MET A 43 3.73 -21.09 -0.11
CA MET A 43 5.14 -20.81 -0.37
C MET A 43 5.36 -20.38 -1.82
N PRO A 44 6.52 -19.79 -2.16
CA PRO A 44 6.84 -19.44 -3.55
C PRO A 44 6.84 -20.67 -4.46
N PHE A 45 6.30 -20.51 -5.66
CA PHE A 45 6.25 -21.57 -6.67
C PHE A 45 6.22 -20.96 -8.07
N GLU A 46 6.50 -21.79 -9.07
CA GLU A 46 6.36 -21.48 -10.48
C GLU A 46 5.93 -22.75 -11.21
N ASN A 47 4.98 -22.62 -12.13
CA ASN A 47 4.57 -23.65 -13.07
C ASN A 47 4.11 -23.01 -14.39
N ASP A 48 3.71 -23.83 -15.36
CA ASP A 48 3.36 -23.40 -16.72
C ASP A 48 2.26 -22.33 -16.79
N THR A 49 1.44 -22.17 -15.74
CA THR A 49 0.24 -21.30 -15.75
C THR A 49 0.15 -20.35 -14.57
N ALA A 50 1.02 -20.48 -13.56
CA ALA A 50 1.00 -19.63 -12.39
C ALA A 50 2.36 -19.55 -11.67
N PHE A 51 2.58 -18.45 -10.97
CA PHE A 51 3.73 -18.28 -10.09
C PHE A 51 3.39 -17.45 -8.84
N ARG A 52 4.21 -17.57 -7.80
CA ARG A 52 4.17 -16.77 -6.57
C ARG A 52 5.59 -16.33 -6.19
N PRO A 53 5.91 -15.03 -6.17
CA PRO A 53 7.24 -14.56 -5.78
C PRO A 53 7.45 -14.67 -4.25
N PRO A 54 8.72 -14.72 -3.78
CA PRO A 54 9.07 -14.85 -2.36
C PRO A 54 8.41 -13.87 -1.39
N SER A 55 8.13 -12.64 -1.82
CA SER A 55 7.55 -11.62 -0.94
C SER A 55 6.01 -11.57 -0.95
N SER A 56 5.35 -12.31 -1.85
CA SER A 56 3.88 -12.26 -1.98
C SER A 56 3.21 -13.29 -1.09
N HIS A 57 2.78 -12.85 0.10
CA HIS A 57 2.16 -13.73 1.10
C HIS A 57 0.65 -13.97 0.89
N ARG A 58 -0.06 -13.05 0.22
CA ARG A 58 -1.52 -13.10 0.05
C ARG A 58 -1.97 -13.11 -1.42
N ALA A 59 -1.05 -13.30 -2.36
CA ALA A 59 -1.39 -13.32 -3.78
C ALA A 59 -0.47 -14.24 -4.58
N PHE A 60 -1.01 -14.81 -5.64
CA PHE A 60 -0.25 -15.45 -6.71
C PHE A 60 -0.77 -14.98 -8.07
N TYR A 61 -0.02 -15.26 -9.12
CA TYR A 61 -0.23 -14.68 -10.44
C TYR A 61 -0.46 -15.79 -11.45
N LEU A 62 -1.53 -15.66 -12.24
CA LEU A 62 -1.74 -16.39 -13.47
C LEU A 62 -1.03 -15.66 -14.61
N TRP A 63 -0.50 -16.42 -15.56
CA TRP A 63 0.21 -15.90 -16.73
C TRP A 63 -0.03 -16.82 -17.94
N PRO A 64 0.18 -16.35 -19.19
CA PRO A 64 -0.16 -17.12 -20.39
C PRO A 64 0.70 -18.37 -20.63
N GLY A 65 1.83 -18.53 -19.92
CA GLY A 65 2.83 -19.55 -20.23
C GLY A 65 3.50 -19.31 -21.59
N LEU A 66 4.65 -19.93 -21.84
CA LEU A 66 5.38 -19.99 -23.13
C LEU A 66 6.26 -18.81 -23.57
N ILE A 67 6.20 -17.62 -22.95
CA ILE A 67 7.03 -16.45 -23.34
C ILE A 67 7.49 -15.70 -22.08
N ASP A 68 8.67 -15.09 -22.13
CA ASP A 68 9.29 -14.27 -21.07
C ASP A 68 8.25 -13.52 -20.20
N PRO A 69 8.17 -13.83 -18.89
CA PRO A 69 7.18 -13.23 -17.98
C PRO A 69 7.23 -11.71 -17.94
N THR A 70 8.40 -11.12 -18.19
CA THR A 70 8.72 -9.75 -17.78
C THR A 70 7.91 -8.66 -18.47
N HIS A 71 7.25 -8.98 -19.60
CA HIS A 71 6.56 -7.99 -20.42
C HIS A 71 5.11 -8.38 -20.77
N ARG A 72 4.55 -9.38 -20.12
CA ARG A 72 3.17 -9.84 -20.40
C ARG A 72 2.24 -9.53 -19.24
N PRO A 73 0.97 -9.19 -19.53
CA PRO A 73 0.00 -8.99 -18.48
C PRO A 73 -0.19 -10.26 -17.66
N VAL A 74 -0.49 -10.07 -16.38
CA VAL A 74 -0.78 -11.15 -15.43
C VAL A 74 -2.14 -10.92 -14.79
N VAL A 75 -2.74 -11.99 -14.28
CA VAL A 75 -3.93 -11.89 -13.42
C VAL A 75 -3.55 -12.34 -12.03
N SER A 76 -3.63 -11.43 -11.06
CA SER A 76 -3.40 -11.75 -9.66
C SER A 76 -4.67 -12.31 -9.02
N LEU A 77 -4.51 -13.32 -8.18
CA LEU A 77 -5.55 -13.84 -7.29
C LEU A 77 -5.10 -13.63 -5.84
N LYS A 78 -5.77 -12.71 -5.13
CA LYS A 78 -5.50 -12.37 -3.73
C LYS A 78 -6.55 -13.01 -2.82
N GLY A 79 -6.14 -13.70 -1.75
CA GLY A 79 -7.07 -14.29 -0.77
C GLY A 79 -7.39 -15.78 -0.97
N MET A 80 -6.62 -16.51 -1.77
CA MET A 80 -6.81 -17.94 -2.01
C MET A 80 -5.98 -18.84 -1.08
N GLU A 81 -5.17 -18.24 -0.21
CA GLU A 81 -4.20 -18.95 0.64
C GLU A 81 -4.85 -19.99 1.56
N CYS A 82 -6.07 -19.74 2.03
CA CYS A 82 -6.80 -20.64 2.94
C CYS A 82 -7.14 -22.00 2.31
N LEU A 83 -7.06 -22.11 0.98
CA LEU A 83 -7.31 -23.36 0.25
C LEU A 83 -6.03 -24.17 0.00
N ALA A 84 -4.85 -23.60 0.28
CA ALA A 84 -3.59 -24.32 0.12
C ALA A 84 -3.43 -25.37 1.23
N ALA A 85 -2.92 -26.55 0.87
CA ALA A 85 -2.75 -27.66 1.82
C ALA A 85 -1.80 -27.32 2.98
N ASP A 86 -0.87 -26.40 2.77
CA ASP A 86 0.10 -25.93 3.75
C ASP A 86 -0.29 -24.60 4.43
N PHE A 87 -1.56 -24.19 4.35
CA PHE A 87 -2.07 -23.01 5.06
C PHE A 87 -1.76 -23.00 6.58
N PRO A 88 -1.87 -24.12 7.33
CA PRO A 88 -1.46 -24.14 8.74
C PRO A 88 0.04 -23.85 8.95
N ALA A 89 0.89 -24.13 7.96
CA ALA A 89 2.32 -23.79 8.02
C ALA A 89 2.53 -22.26 7.89
N LEU A 90 1.76 -21.58 7.05
CA LEU A 90 1.75 -20.11 6.98
C LEU A 90 1.38 -19.50 8.33
N LEU A 91 0.29 -19.96 8.97
CA LEU A 91 -0.13 -19.44 10.27
C LEU A 91 0.94 -19.65 11.36
N ARG A 92 1.61 -20.81 11.36
CA ARG A 92 2.75 -21.05 12.27
C ARG A 92 3.91 -20.10 12.00
N HIS A 93 4.23 -19.84 10.74
CA HIS A 93 5.28 -18.89 10.37
C HIS A 93 4.99 -17.47 10.86
N LEU A 94 3.71 -17.06 10.85
CA LEU A 94 3.28 -15.76 11.37
C LEU A 94 3.38 -15.65 12.90
N ARG A 95 3.67 -16.71 13.66
CA ARG A 95 3.94 -16.61 15.10
C ARG A 95 5.31 -16.00 15.44
N ARG A 96 6.10 -15.64 14.44
CA ARG A 96 7.37 -14.92 14.61
C ARG A 96 7.16 -13.57 15.32
N PRO A 97 8.20 -13.02 15.99
CA PRO A 97 8.12 -11.69 16.59
C PRO A 97 7.73 -10.60 15.58
N SER A 98 6.93 -9.63 16.02
CA SER A 98 6.63 -8.38 15.28
C SER A 98 7.36 -7.19 15.93
N TYR A 99 7.12 -5.99 15.40
CA TYR A 99 7.55 -4.73 16.00
C TYR A 99 6.60 -4.23 17.10
N SER A 100 5.38 -4.76 17.17
CA SER A 100 4.47 -4.53 18.30
C SER A 100 4.74 -5.53 19.44
N PRO A 101 4.14 -5.36 20.62
CA PRO A 101 4.22 -6.34 21.71
C PRO A 101 3.66 -7.74 21.36
N HIS A 102 2.92 -7.83 20.25
CA HIS A 102 2.32 -9.07 19.76
C HIS A 102 3.25 -9.78 18.75
N ASN A 103 3.07 -11.09 18.58
CA ASN A 103 3.64 -11.78 17.41
C ASN A 103 2.96 -11.32 16.11
N GLN A 104 3.54 -11.60 14.95
CA GLN A 104 3.00 -11.11 13.67
C GLN A 104 1.56 -11.59 13.40
N LEU A 105 1.19 -12.80 13.85
CA LEU A 105 -0.15 -13.36 13.69
C LEU A 105 -1.19 -12.52 14.45
N GLU A 106 -0.91 -12.17 15.70
CA GLU A 106 -1.80 -11.34 16.52
C GLU A 106 -1.71 -9.85 16.18
N HIS A 107 -0.56 -9.38 15.69
CA HIS A 107 -0.39 -8.03 15.17
C HIS A 107 -1.39 -7.74 14.05
N LEU A 108 -1.55 -8.68 13.10
CA LEU A 108 -2.54 -8.57 12.03
C LEU A 108 -3.96 -8.40 12.59
N VAL A 109 -4.29 -9.06 13.69
CA VAL A 109 -5.63 -9.01 14.30
C VAL A 109 -5.85 -7.70 15.07
N PHE A 110 -4.93 -7.33 15.94
CA PHE A 110 -5.10 -6.20 16.86
C PHE A 110 -4.79 -4.85 16.21
N GLU A 111 -3.72 -4.78 15.43
CA GLU A 111 -3.26 -3.53 14.83
C GLU A 111 -3.90 -3.32 13.46
N GLU A 112 -3.85 -4.33 12.59
CA GLU A 112 -4.32 -4.18 11.21
C GLU A 112 -5.81 -4.49 11.02
N ASN A 113 -6.47 -5.11 12.02
CA ASN A 113 -7.85 -5.60 11.90
C ASN A 113 -8.06 -6.57 10.72
N LYS A 114 -7.06 -7.40 10.44
CA LYS A 114 -7.04 -8.37 9.32
C LYS A 114 -7.12 -9.81 9.83
N VAL A 115 -7.68 -10.68 8.98
CA VAL A 115 -7.68 -12.13 9.21
C VAL A 115 -6.33 -12.70 8.75
N PRO A 116 -5.53 -13.33 9.64
CA PRO A 116 -4.20 -13.79 9.25
C PRO A 116 -4.22 -14.81 8.11
N GLY A 117 -3.42 -14.54 7.08
CA GLY A 117 -3.32 -15.38 5.89
C GLY A 117 -4.57 -15.38 5.00
N CYS A 118 -5.59 -14.56 5.28
CA CYS A 118 -6.79 -14.47 4.46
C CYS A 118 -7.03 -13.03 4.00
N LEU A 119 -8.01 -12.87 3.11
CA LEU A 119 -8.58 -11.59 2.72
C LEU A 119 -10.06 -11.61 3.14
N THR A 120 -10.51 -10.58 3.85
CA THR A 120 -11.95 -10.46 4.15
C THR A 120 -12.71 -10.10 2.88
N LEU A 121 -14.00 -10.47 2.80
CA LEU A 121 -14.84 -10.06 1.67
C LEU A 121 -14.92 -8.54 1.56
N GLU A 122 -14.97 -7.83 2.69
CA GLU A 122 -14.98 -6.37 2.71
C GLU A 122 -13.66 -5.76 2.22
N GLU A 123 -12.49 -6.24 2.66
CA GLU A 123 -11.19 -5.82 2.09
C GLU A 123 -11.16 -6.02 0.58
N ALA A 124 -11.65 -7.16 0.08
CA ALA A 124 -11.67 -7.45 -1.35
C ALA A 124 -12.55 -6.46 -2.13
N ARG A 125 -13.75 -6.15 -1.61
CA ARG A 125 -14.66 -5.18 -2.22
C ARG A 125 -14.09 -3.77 -2.22
N VAL A 126 -13.59 -3.30 -1.07
CA VAL A 126 -13.01 -1.96 -0.94
C VAL A 126 -11.81 -1.79 -1.88
N GLY A 127 -10.90 -2.78 -1.90
CA GLY A 127 -9.73 -2.75 -2.78
C GLY A 127 -10.09 -2.75 -4.26
N ALA A 128 -11.08 -3.56 -4.66
CA ALA A 128 -11.54 -3.60 -6.04
C ALA A 128 -12.24 -2.31 -6.49
N SER A 129 -13.13 -1.76 -5.65
CA SER A 129 -13.85 -0.52 -5.96
C SER A 129 -12.91 0.68 -6.09
N ARG A 130 -11.94 0.83 -5.17
CA ARG A 130 -10.95 1.90 -5.25
C ARG A 130 -10.05 1.79 -6.47
N ALA A 131 -9.67 0.55 -6.82
CA ALA A 131 -8.91 0.30 -8.04
C ALA A 131 -9.72 0.67 -9.29
N ALA A 132 -11.02 0.33 -9.34
CA ALA A 132 -11.90 0.65 -10.47
C ALA A 132 -12.02 2.16 -10.64
N GLU A 133 -12.32 2.85 -9.54
CA GLU A 133 -12.54 4.30 -9.53
C GLU A 133 -11.29 5.07 -9.96
N LEU A 134 -10.13 4.74 -9.39
CA LEU A 134 -8.86 5.38 -9.74
C LEU A 134 -8.45 5.07 -11.17
N GLN A 135 -8.63 3.83 -11.64
CA GLN A 135 -8.33 3.48 -13.03
C GLN A 135 -9.24 4.20 -14.02
N ALA A 136 -10.54 4.32 -13.72
CA ALA A 136 -11.48 5.05 -14.56
C ALA A 136 -11.13 6.55 -14.62
N ALA A 137 -10.83 7.17 -13.48
CA ALA A 137 -10.41 8.56 -13.41
C ALA A 137 -9.11 8.80 -14.19
N HIS A 138 -8.10 7.92 -14.03
CA HIS A 138 -6.84 8.04 -14.75
C HIS A 138 -7.01 7.84 -16.26
N ALA A 139 -7.77 6.84 -16.68
CA ALA A 139 -8.05 6.60 -18.11
C ALA A 139 -8.78 7.78 -18.75
N THR A 140 -9.71 8.41 -18.03
CA THR A 140 -10.47 9.57 -18.52
C THR A 140 -9.57 10.80 -18.72
N GLU A 141 -8.76 11.13 -17.71
CA GLU A 141 -7.98 12.39 -17.72
C GLU A 141 -6.63 12.28 -18.43
N PHE A 142 -6.00 11.10 -18.39
CA PHE A 142 -4.68 10.87 -18.98
C PHE A 142 -4.71 10.03 -20.26
N GLY A 143 -5.88 9.50 -20.65
CA GLY A 143 -6.05 8.72 -21.88
C GLY A 143 -5.39 7.34 -21.85
N GLU A 144 -4.92 6.88 -20.69
CA GLU A 144 -4.25 5.59 -20.52
C GLU A 144 -4.59 4.97 -19.16
N VAL A 145 -4.48 3.64 -19.08
CA VAL A 145 -4.61 2.91 -17.81
C VAL A 145 -3.34 3.11 -16.99
N ALA A 146 -3.50 3.40 -15.70
CA ALA A 146 -2.36 3.52 -14.80
C ALA A 146 -1.70 2.15 -14.55
N ARG A 147 -0.42 2.16 -14.16
CA ARG A 147 0.30 0.97 -13.66
C ARG A 147 -0.20 0.57 -12.26
N LEU A 148 -1.46 0.20 -12.18
CA LEU A 148 -2.22 -0.11 -10.99
C LEU A 148 -3.06 -1.38 -11.26
N PRO A 149 -3.53 -2.10 -10.22
CA PRO A 149 -4.51 -3.16 -10.40
C PRO A 149 -5.70 -2.71 -11.24
N THR A 150 -6.01 -3.44 -12.31
CA THR A 150 -7.27 -3.31 -13.03
C THR A 150 -8.23 -4.36 -12.46
N PRO A 151 -9.27 -3.99 -11.70
CA PRO A 151 -10.13 -4.96 -11.05
C PRO A 151 -10.86 -5.81 -12.09
N ILE A 152 -10.94 -7.12 -11.82
CA ILE A 152 -11.64 -8.08 -12.67
C ILE A 152 -12.91 -8.55 -11.97
N ALA A 153 -12.76 -9.13 -10.78
CA ALA A 153 -13.87 -9.71 -10.03
C ALA A 153 -13.54 -9.82 -8.54
N VAL A 154 -14.61 -9.86 -7.73
CA VAL A 154 -14.56 -10.24 -6.32
C VAL A 154 -15.40 -11.48 -6.12
N PHE A 155 -14.83 -12.48 -5.47
CA PHE A 155 -15.51 -13.72 -5.11
C PHE A 155 -15.61 -13.87 -3.60
N ARG A 156 -16.60 -14.63 -3.14
CA ARG A 156 -16.77 -15.04 -1.75
C ARG A 156 -16.42 -16.52 -1.60
N HIS A 157 -15.66 -16.83 -0.56
CA HIS A 157 -15.40 -18.20 -0.13
C HIS A 157 -16.64 -18.85 0.48
N THR A 158 -16.69 -20.18 0.42
CA THR A 158 -17.78 -20.93 1.06
C THR A 158 -17.69 -20.92 2.59
N GLU A 159 -18.84 -21.12 3.25
CA GLU A 159 -18.90 -21.28 4.71
C GLU A 159 -18.01 -22.42 5.24
N ALA A 160 -17.78 -23.45 4.41
CA ALA A 160 -16.87 -24.54 4.73
C ALA A 160 -15.41 -24.06 4.86
N ALA A 161 -14.97 -23.18 3.96
CA ALA A 161 -13.65 -22.56 4.04
C ALA A 161 -13.54 -21.62 5.26
N GLU A 162 -14.58 -20.80 5.52
CA GLU A 162 -14.65 -19.95 6.71
C GLU A 162 -14.54 -20.77 8.01
N THR A 163 -15.25 -21.89 8.09
CA THR A 163 -15.22 -22.83 9.22
C THR A 163 -13.84 -23.46 9.40
N ALA A 164 -13.20 -23.89 8.31
CA ALA A 164 -11.86 -24.47 8.35
C ALA A 164 -10.82 -23.44 8.85
N VAL A 165 -10.88 -22.20 8.34
CA VAL A 165 -10.01 -21.11 8.79
C VAL A 165 -10.21 -20.81 10.28
N LEU A 166 -11.44 -20.72 10.75
CA LEU A 166 -11.71 -20.51 12.19
C LEU A 166 -11.19 -21.64 13.07
N SER A 167 -11.25 -22.88 12.58
CA SER A 167 -10.69 -24.03 13.30
C SER A 167 -9.18 -23.88 13.48
N GLU A 168 -8.46 -23.54 12.42
CA GLU A 168 -7.01 -23.32 12.47
C GLU A 168 -6.63 -22.12 13.34
N LEU A 169 -7.35 -20.99 13.21
CA LEU A 169 -7.09 -19.79 13.99
C LEU A 169 -7.35 -20.01 15.49
N ARG A 170 -8.33 -20.85 15.86
CA ARG A 170 -8.61 -21.20 17.27
C ARG A 170 -7.42 -21.90 17.94
N ILE A 171 -6.62 -22.64 17.19
CA ILE A 171 -5.42 -23.32 17.69
C ILE A 171 -4.26 -22.32 17.86
N MET A 172 -4.18 -21.31 17.00
CA MET A 172 -3.00 -20.45 16.88
C MET A 172 -3.08 -19.12 17.61
N LEU A 173 -4.29 -18.59 17.82
CA LEU A 173 -4.53 -17.27 18.43
C LEU A 173 -4.84 -17.37 19.93
N SER A 174 -4.48 -16.33 20.69
CA SER A 174 -5.05 -16.13 22.03
C SER A 174 -6.55 -15.90 21.98
N ARG A 175 -7.23 -16.09 23.12
CA ARG A 175 -8.68 -15.90 23.22
C ARG A 175 -9.12 -14.48 22.79
N PRO A 176 -8.49 -13.38 23.25
CA PRO A 176 -8.89 -12.04 22.83
C PRO A 176 -8.72 -11.80 21.32
N ALA A 177 -7.65 -12.33 20.71
CA ALA A 177 -7.44 -12.23 19.27
C ALA A 177 -8.51 -13.04 18.51
N LEU A 178 -8.83 -14.24 18.99
CA LEU A 178 -9.88 -15.08 18.40
C LEU A 178 -11.26 -14.41 18.47
N ASP A 179 -11.60 -13.80 19.61
CA ASP A 179 -12.88 -13.09 19.79
C ASP A 179 -12.99 -11.89 18.82
N ARG A 180 -11.87 -11.23 18.50
CA ARG A 180 -11.83 -10.13 17.53
C ARG A 180 -11.90 -10.60 16.07
N VAL A 181 -11.21 -11.68 15.72
CA VAL A 181 -11.16 -12.16 14.32
C VAL A 181 -12.40 -12.94 13.91
N THR A 182 -13.09 -13.58 14.85
CA THR A 182 -14.25 -14.46 14.56
C THR A 182 -15.36 -13.72 13.80
N PRO A 183 -15.79 -12.51 14.21
CA PRO A 183 -16.78 -11.74 13.44
C PRO A 183 -16.31 -11.40 12.02
N LEU A 184 -15.01 -11.11 11.83
CA LEU A 184 -14.44 -10.77 10.52
C LEU A 184 -14.46 -11.97 9.56
N VAL A 185 -14.19 -13.18 10.05
CA VAL A 185 -14.29 -14.38 9.23
C VAL A 185 -15.75 -14.67 8.87
N ARG A 186 -16.66 -14.55 9.84
CA ARG A 186 -18.10 -14.79 9.66
C ARG A 186 -18.79 -13.77 8.76
N SER A 187 -18.25 -12.56 8.62
CA SER A 187 -18.75 -11.60 7.63
C SER A 187 -18.44 -12.00 6.20
N GLY A 188 -17.57 -12.99 6.00
CA GLY A 188 -17.16 -13.49 4.69
C GLY A 188 -15.67 -13.36 4.45
N LEU A 189 -15.07 -14.42 3.90
CA LEU A 189 -13.74 -14.35 3.29
C LEU A 189 -13.88 -14.11 1.78
N GLY A 190 -12.98 -13.29 1.24
CA GLY A 190 -13.03 -12.82 -0.15
C GLY A 190 -11.83 -13.28 -0.97
N VAL A 191 -12.01 -13.23 -2.28
CA VAL A 191 -10.95 -13.31 -3.28
C VAL A 191 -11.04 -12.10 -4.16
N TYR A 192 -9.93 -11.40 -4.35
CA TYR A 192 -9.84 -10.29 -5.29
C TYR A 192 -9.00 -10.69 -6.50
N ALA A 193 -9.63 -10.74 -7.67
CA ALA A 193 -8.98 -10.95 -8.95
C ALA A 193 -8.76 -9.61 -9.66
N TYR A 194 -7.53 -9.35 -10.12
CA TYR A 194 -7.19 -8.15 -10.87
C TYR A 194 -6.12 -8.42 -11.92
N GLY A 195 -6.19 -7.67 -13.02
CA GLY A 195 -5.17 -7.63 -14.05
C GLY A 195 -4.06 -6.65 -13.68
N TYR A 196 -2.85 -6.91 -14.18
CA TYR A 196 -1.72 -5.99 -14.16
C TYR A 196 -0.96 -6.10 -15.48
N SER A 197 -0.40 -5.01 -15.98
CA SER A 197 0.21 -4.95 -17.33
C SER A 197 1.49 -5.76 -17.48
N CYS A 198 2.17 -6.06 -16.38
CA CYS A 198 3.32 -6.96 -16.26
C CYS A 198 3.31 -7.63 -14.87
N PRO A 199 4.17 -8.61 -14.57
CA PRO A 199 4.37 -9.06 -13.20
C PRO A 199 4.69 -7.87 -12.28
N PRO A 200 3.93 -7.63 -11.20
CA PRO A 200 4.16 -6.50 -10.30
C PRO A 200 5.32 -6.84 -9.35
N LEU A 201 6.54 -6.86 -9.89
CA LEU A 201 7.78 -7.06 -9.13
C LEU A 201 7.99 -5.87 -8.21
N ARG A 202 8.05 -6.12 -6.90
CA ARG A 202 8.01 -5.07 -5.89
C ARG A 202 9.42 -4.72 -5.43
N VAL A 203 9.58 -3.55 -4.83
CA VAL A 203 10.87 -3.17 -4.22
C VAL A 203 11.33 -4.23 -3.21
N ARG A 204 10.41 -4.83 -2.47
CA ARG A 204 10.71 -5.93 -1.54
C ARG A 204 11.23 -7.20 -2.21
N ASP A 205 10.87 -7.47 -3.47
CA ASP A 205 11.44 -8.58 -4.24
C ASP A 205 12.90 -8.28 -4.61
N VAL A 206 13.20 -7.04 -4.99
CA VAL A 206 14.57 -6.58 -5.25
C VAL A 206 15.42 -6.63 -3.97
N GLU A 207 14.85 -6.21 -2.83
CA GLU A 207 15.53 -6.34 -1.53
C GLU A 207 15.90 -7.78 -1.21
N TYR A 208 15.00 -8.73 -1.50
CA TYR A 208 15.25 -10.14 -1.29
C TYR A 208 16.39 -10.65 -2.19
N LEU A 209 16.36 -10.28 -3.47
CA LEU A 209 17.39 -10.66 -4.46
C LEU A 209 18.78 -10.13 -4.10
N LEU A 210 18.86 -8.88 -3.63
CA LEU A 210 20.11 -8.19 -3.33
C LEU A 210 20.48 -8.24 -1.84
N ARG A 211 19.94 -9.20 -1.09
CA ARG A 211 20.15 -9.30 0.35
C ARG A 211 21.60 -9.61 0.69
N GLY A 212 22.15 -8.88 1.67
CA GLY A 212 23.51 -9.10 2.17
C GLY A 212 24.61 -8.48 1.30
N ARG A 213 24.27 -7.79 0.20
CA ARG A 213 25.21 -7.00 -0.59
C ARG A 213 25.67 -5.76 0.18
N SER A 214 26.92 -5.34 -0.05
CA SER A 214 27.41 -4.03 0.39
C SER A 214 26.71 -2.90 -0.39
N PHE A 215 26.78 -1.66 0.07
CA PHE A 215 26.18 -0.52 -0.63
C PHE A 215 26.68 -0.40 -2.09
N TRP A 216 27.99 -0.43 -2.31
CA TRP A 216 28.58 -0.28 -3.65
C TRP A 216 28.22 -1.43 -4.58
N THR A 217 28.35 -2.67 -4.10
CA THR A 217 27.95 -3.86 -4.88
C THR A 217 26.46 -3.84 -5.19
N ARG A 218 25.63 -3.41 -4.24
CA ARG A 218 24.19 -3.27 -4.44
C ARG A 218 23.90 -2.24 -5.52
N ALA A 219 24.56 -1.08 -5.50
CA ALA A 219 24.36 -0.04 -6.50
C ALA A 219 24.70 -0.54 -7.91
N GLU A 220 25.84 -1.23 -8.07
CA GLU A 220 26.24 -1.86 -9.34
C GLU A 220 25.22 -2.92 -9.80
N ASP A 221 24.85 -3.85 -8.92
CA ASP A 221 23.85 -4.89 -9.20
C ASP A 221 22.51 -4.25 -9.60
N LEU A 222 22.08 -3.21 -8.87
CA LEU A 222 20.82 -2.51 -9.11
C LEU A 222 20.82 -1.82 -10.48
N SER A 223 21.91 -1.14 -10.85
CA SER A 223 22.06 -0.51 -12.18
C SER A 223 22.09 -1.53 -13.33
N SER A 224 22.49 -2.78 -13.06
CA SER A 224 22.41 -3.86 -14.05
C SER A 224 21.00 -4.43 -14.20
N LEU A 225 20.17 -4.31 -13.16
CA LEU A 225 18.81 -4.85 -13.13
C LEU A 225 17.76 -3.84 -13.60
N LEU A 226 17.95 -2.56 -13.27
CA LEU A 226 16.93 -1.52 -13.41
C LEU A 226 17.54 -0.18 -13.83
N ASP A 227 16.80 0.58 -14.64
CA ASP A 227 17.01 2.02 -14.77
C ASP A 227 16.35 2.73 -13.56
N VAL A 228 17.13 2.91 -12.50
CA VAL A 228 16.63 3.46 -11.23
C VAL A 228 16.01 4.85 -11.40
N GLU A 229 16.62 5.72 -12.21
CA GLU A 229 16.09 7.08 -12.43
C GLU A 229 14.73 7.03 -13.12
N LEU A 230 14.58 6.18 -14.14
CA LEU A 230 13.30 5.98 -14.81
C LEU A 230 12.23 5.43 -13.86
N VAL A 231 12.58 4.44 -13.04
CA VAL A 231 11.66 3.84 -12.05
C VAL A 231 11.18 4.89 -11.04
N LEU A 232 12.10 5.65 -10.46
CA LEU A 232 11.78 6.72 -9.51
C LEU A 232 10.92 7.81 -10.17
N GLY A 233 11.26 8.22 -11.39
CA GLY A 233 10.50 9.22 -12.15
C GLY A 233 9.06 8.77 -12.42
N ARG A 234 8.85 7.49 -12.72
CA ARG A 234 7.51 6.91 -12.92
C ARG A 234 6.70 6.87 -11.64
N TRP A 235 7.30 6.49 -10.50
CA TRP A 235 6.60 6.54 -9.20
C TRP A 235 6.10 7.93 -8.87
N MET A 236 6.97 8.94 -9.02
CA MET A 236 6.63 10.32 -8.69
C MET A 236 5.60 10.89 -9.65
N SER A 237 5.67 10.54 -10.94
CA SER A 237 4.65 10.87 -11.93
C SER A 237 3.29 10.27 -11.56
N LEU A 238 3.22 8.96 -11.29
CA LEU A 238 1.96 8.32 -10.94
C LEU A 238 1.36 8.87 -9.64
N LEU A 239 2.17 9.11 -8.60
CA LEU A 239 1.70 9.76 -7.37
C LEU A 239 1.18 11.17 -7.63
N ALA A 240 1.90 11.98 -8.40
CA ALA A 240 1.44 13.31 -8.77
C ALA A 240 0.10 13.27 -9.51
N ARG A 241 -0.08 12.33 -10.45
CA ARG A 241 -1.35 12.13 -11.15
C ARG A 241 -2.47 11.74 -10.21
N MET A 242 -2.23 10.84 -9.25
CA MET A 242 -3.23 10.49 -8.23
C MET A 242 -3.67 11.73 -7.44
N LEU A 243 -2.73 12.58 -7.03
CA LEU A 243 -3.04 13.82 -6.33
C LEU A 243 -3.85 14.81 -7.19
N TRP A 244 -3.51 14.97 -8.47
CA TRP A 244 -4.29 15.78 -9.42
C TRP A 244 -5.72 15.25 -9.63
N LEU A 245 -5.91 13.94 -9.53
CA LEU A 245 -7.21 13.28 -9.60
C LEU A 245 -7.99 13.31 -8.28
N GLY A 246 -7.42 13.93 -7.22
CA GLY A 246 -8.07 14.02 -5.91
C GLY A 246 -7.97 12.74 -5.07
N PHE A 247 -7.02 11.86 -5.36
CA PHE A 247 -6.77 10.64 -4.57
C PHE A 247 -5.54 10.78 -3.69
N LEU A 248 -5.69 10.45 -2.41
CA LEU A 248 -4.59 10.41 -1.45
C LEU A 248 -4.13 8.95 -1.23
N PRO A 249 -2.84 8.64 -1.37
CA PRO A 249 -2.32 7.27 -1.21
C PRO A 249 -2.45 6.66 0.19
N ALA A 250 -2.64 7.48 1.23
CA ALA A 250 -2.64 7.05 2.61
C ALA A 250 -3.60 7.88 3.47
N THR A 251 -3.99 7.32 4.61
CA THR A 251 -4.77 7.99 5.66
C THR A 251 -4.15 7.72 7.04
N LEU A 252 -4.65 8.37 8.08
CA LEU A 252 -4.27 8.01 9.46
C LEU A 252 -4.55 6.54 9.82
N GLY A 253 -5.58 5.92 9.24
CA GLY A 253 -5.83 4.48 9.40
C GLY A 253 -4.68 3.62 8.88
N SER A 254 -3.99 4.12 7.84
CA SER A 254 -2.85 3.46 7.20
C SER A 254 -1.61 3.36 8.07
N LEU A 255 -1.51 4.13 9.16
CA LEU A 255 -0.44 3.96 10.17
C LEU A 255 -0.37 2.53 10.70
N ARG A 256 -1.52 1.86 10.78
CA ARG A 256 -1.61 0.49 11.28
C ARG A 256 -1.57 -0.53 10.16
N THR A 257 -2.26 -0.27 9.05
CA THR A 257 -2.47 -1.27 7.98
C THR A 257 -1.42 -1.25 6.87
N GLY A 258 -0.55 -0.24 6.85
CA GLY A 258 0.38 0.04 5.76
C GLY A 258 -0.21 0.94 4.68
N THR A 259 0.63 1.37 3.73
CA THR A 259 0.27 2.25 2.61
C THR A 259 0.70 1.65 1.27
N ILE A 260 0.10 2.08 0.16
CA ILE A 260 0.55 1.70 -1.19
C ILE A 260 1.99 2.16 -1.50
N CYS A 261 2.48 3.15 -0.77
CA CYS A 261 3.80 3.74 -0.96
C CYS A 261 4.92 2.98 -0.26
N GLN A 262 4.63 1.88 0.44
CA GLN A 262 5.63 1.07 1.15
C GLN A 262 6.34 0.04 0.25
N PRO A 263 7.56 -0.42 0.59
CA PRO A 263 8.37 -1.25 -0.29
C PRO A 263 7.70 -2.55 -0.78
N GLN A 264 6.78 -3.11 0.02
CA GLN A 264 6.02 -4.30 -0.34
C GLN A 264 4.84 -4.06 -1.29
N ASN A 265 4.55 -2.81 -1.65
CA ASN A 265 3.41 -2.40 -2.48
C ASN A 265 3.83 -1.56 -3.70
N VAL A 266 5.04 -1.01 -3.72
CA VAL A 266 5.59 -0.27 -4.86
C VAL A 266 6.29 -1.20 -5.85
N CYS A 267 5.92 -1.12 -7.13
CA CYS A 267 6.40 -1.98 -8.21
C CYS A 267 7.51 -1.31 -9.03
N VAL A 268 8.55 -2.06 -9.41
CA VAL A 268 9.71 -1.53 -10.14
C VAL A 268 9.39 -1.08 -11.57
N ASP A 269 8.20 -1.37 -12.09
CA ASP A 269 7.78 -0.90 -13.40
C ASP A 269 7.25 0.55 -13.38
N GLY A 270 7.11 1.13 -12.19
CA GLY A 270 6.56 2.47 -11.95
C GLY A 270 5.18 2.47 -11.29
N GLY A 271 4.62 1.31 -10.99
CA GLY A 271 3.27 1.18 -10.46
C GLY A 271 3.14 0.90 -8.96
N PHE A 272 1.90 0.75 -8.51
CA PHE A 272 1.55 0.40 -7.12
C PHE A 272 0.58 -0.79 -7.10
N VAL A 273 0.58 -1.56 -6.02
CA VAL A 273 -0.43 -2.59 -5.72
C VAL A 273 -0.99 -2.39 -4.31
N ASP A 274 -2.05 -3.13 -3.99
CA ASP A 274 -2.76 -3.07 -2.70
C ASP A 274 -3.39 -1.70 -2.39
N LEU A 275 -4.34 -1.27 -3.22
CA LEU A 275 -4.96 0.07 -3.17
C LEU A 275 -5.96 0.29 -2.01
N ASP A 276 -5.86 -0.53 -0.95
CA ASP A 276 -6.71 -0.46 0.24
C ASP A 276 -6.39 0.73 1.16
N SER A 277 -5.32 1.47 0.90
CA SER A 277 -5.01 2.72 1.61
C SER A 277 -5.42 3.98 0.88
N VAL A 278 -5.80 3.88 -0.41
CA VAL A 278 -6.16 5.04 -1.23
C VAL A 278 -7.56 5.54 -0.86
N VAL A 279 -7.73 6.84 -0.73
CA VAL A 279 -9.05 7.48 -0.50
C VAL A 279 -9.19 8.73 -1.36
N ARG A 280 -10.42 9.18 -1.63
CA ARG A 280 -10.60 10.53 -2.17
C ARG A 280 -10.30 11.56 -1.09
N VAL A 281 -9.67 12.66 -1.49
CA VAL A 281 -9.31 13.78 -0.60
C VAL A 281 -10.56 14.45 0.01
N GLU A 282 -11.72 14.34 -0.64
CA GLU A 282 -13.01 14.84 -0.12
C GLU A 282 -13.65 13.96 0.95
N GLU A 283 -13.23 12.69 1.09
CA GLU A 283 -13.69 11.80 2.15
C GLU A 283 -13.03 12.09 3.50
N LEU A 284 -11.95 12.89 3.51
CA LEU A 284 -11.21 13.22 4.71
C LEU A 284 -11.89 14.37 5.47
N PRO A 285 -12.06 14.24 6.80
CA PRO A 285 -12.94 15.11 7.57
C PRO A 285 -12.41 16.55 7.71
N ASP A 286 -11.10 16.74 7.62
CA ASP A 286 -10.44 18.02 7.86
C ASP A 286 -9.07 18.12 7.16
N ASP A 287 -8.53 19.33 7.15
CA ASP A 287 -7.24 19.68 6.59
C ASP A 287 -6.09 18.89 7.23
N ALA A 288 -6.15 18.68 8.55
CA ALA A 288 -5.12 17.94 9.29
C ALA A 288 -5.03 16.49 8.81
N SER A 289 -6.17 15.85 8.52
CA SER A 289 -6.21 14.48 8.00
C SER A 289 -5.60 14.36 6.61
N VAL A 290 -5.78 15.37 5.75
CA VAL A 290 -5.14 15.44 4.43
C VAL A 290 -3.63 15.58 4.56
N GLU A 291 -3.18 16.52 5.39
CA GLU A 291 -1.75 16.79 5.59
C GLU A 291 -1.04 15.57 6.21
N LEU A 292 -1.64 14.93 7.21
CA LEU A 292 -1.10 13.69 7.79
C LEU A 292 -1.07 12.53 6.78
N GLY A 293 -2.09 12.40 5.92
CA GLY A 293 -2.06 11.40 4.85
C GLY A 293 -0.97 11.67 3.81
N LEU A 294 -0.66 12.93 3.51
CA LEU A 294 0.48 13.30 2.67
C LEU A 294 1.83 13.02 3.34
N GLU A 295 1.97 13.31 4.63
CA GLU A 295 3.19 12.97 5.39
C GLU A 295 3.44 11.46 5.34
N LEU A 296 2.41 10.64 5.59
CA LEU A 296 2.50 9.18 5.51
C LEU A 296 2.82 8.66 4.10
N THR A 297 2.31 9.35 3.08
CA THR A 297 2.64 9.07 1.68
C THR A 297 4.12 9.30 1.41
N LEU A 298 4.64 10.47 1.82
CA LEU A 298 6.05 10.83 1.65
C LEU A 298 6.98 9.95 2.47
N ASP A 299 6.63 9.63 3.71
CA ASP A 299 7.41 8.72 4.57
C ASP A 299 7.45 7.30 4.00
N GLY A 300 6.32 6.79 3.49
CA GLY A 300 6.26 5.50 2.79
C GLY A 300 7.16 5.51 1.55
N MET A 301 7.08 6.54 0.71
CA MET A 301 7.94 6.65 -0.46
C MET A 301 9.41 6.82 -0.11
N ARG A 302 9.75 7.56 0.95
CA ARG A 302 11.12 7.61 1.47
C ARG A 302 11.60 6.21 1.86
N GLU A 303 10.83 5.47 2.66
CA GLU A 303 11.18 4.09 3.05
C GLU A 303 11.39 3.21 1.81
N THR A 304 10.54 3.36 0.79
CA THR A 304 10.64 2.63 -0.48
C THR A 304 11.92 2.96 -1.25
N VAL A 305 12.24 4.24 -1.43
CA VAL A 305 13.46 4.68 -2.13
C VAL A 305 14.70 4.22 -1.35
N GLU A 306 14.70 4.39 -0.03
CA GLU A 306 15.76 3.88 0.83
C GLU A 306 15.91 2.35 0.72
N SER A 307 14.80 1.61 0.71
CA SER A 307 14.80 0.15 0.59
C SER A 307 15.34 -0.29 -0.78
N LEU A 308 15.00 0.43 -1.85
CA LEU A 308 15.53 0.15 -3.18
C LEU A 308 17.04 0.42 -3.22
N VAL A 309 17.48 1.63 -2.87
CA VAL A 309 18.85 2.10 -3.10
C VAL A 309 19.82 1.57 -2.04
N LEU A 310 19.45 1.64 -0.76
CA LEU A 310 20.34 1.29 0.35
C LEU A 310 20.13 -0.17 0.82
N GLY A 311 18.95 -0.74 0.57
CA GLY A 311 18.52 -2.01 1.17
C GLY A 311 18.22 -1.88 2.66
N ARG A 312 17.35 -2.75 3.20
CA ARG A 312 17.08 -2.75 4.65
C ARG A 312 18.36 -2.93 5.49
N PRO A 313 18.64 -2.01 6.44
CA PRO A 313 19.81 -2.11 7.28
C PRO A 313 19.65 -3.30 8.23
N ALA A 314 20.77 -3.94 8.59
CA ALA A 314 20.77 -4.76 9.79
C ALA A 314 20.36 -3.87 10.98
N LYS A 315 19.45 -4.35 11.84
CA LYS A 315 18.81 -3.58 12.92
C LYS A 315 19.80 -2.62 13.62
N GLY A 316 19.45 -1.33 13.70
CA GLY A 316 20.11 -0.34 14.55
C GLY A 316 21.19 0.55 13.92
N GLY A 317 21.35 0.55 12.58
CA GLY A 317 22.54 1.14 11.94
C GLY A 317 22.39 2.36 11.03
N ARG A 318 21.20 2.95 10.82
CA ARG A 318 21.09 4.09 9.88
C ARG A 318 21.35 5.44 10.54
N GLY A 319 22.21 6.23 9.92
CA GLY A 319 22.46 7.60 10.32
C GLY A 319 21.29 8.51 9.92
N HIS A 320 20.95 9.46 10.78
CA HIS A 320 19.90 10.46 10.52
C HIS A 320 20.12 11.26 9.23
N SER A 321 21.38 11.40 8.77
CA SER A 321 21.74 12.14 7.55
C SER A 321 21.27 11.46 6.26
N GLU A 322 21.35 10.12 6.17
CA GLU A 322 20.95 9.39 4.96
C GLU A 322 19.44 9.52 4.73
N ALA A 323 18.65 9.33 5.79
CA ALA A 323 17.20 9.48 5.73
C ALA A 323 16.79 10.91 5.37
N HIS A 324 17.54 11.90 5.84
CA HIS A 324 17.32 13.30 5.49
C HIS A 324 17.54 13.58 3.99
N GLU A 325 18.62 13.07 3.40
CA GLU A 325 18.90 13.26 1.97
C GLU A 325 17.85 12.56 1.08
N VAL A 326 17.43 11.35 1.45
CA VAL A 326 16.35 10.66 0.70
C VAL A 326 15.02 11.41 0.85
N SER A 327 14.68 11.90 2.04
CA SER A 327 13.51 12.77 2.25
C SER A 327 13.52 13.99 1.33
N ARG A 328 14.66 14.70 1.26
CA ARG A 328 14.80 15.88 0.39
C ARG A 328 14.64 15.52 -1.09
N PHE A 329 15.26 14.41 -1.51
CA PHE A 329 15.16 13.92 -2.88
C PHE A 329 13.71 13.57 -3.25
N VAL A 330 13.01 12.77 -2.44
CA VAL A 330 11.62 12.37 -2.70
C VAL A 330 10.69 13.58 -2.76
N SER A 331 10.78 14.50 -1.80
CA SER A 331 9.96 15.72 -1.79
C SER A 331 10.22 16.62 -3.01
N ALA A 332 11.48 16.75 -3.43
CA ALA A 332 11.82 17.54 -4.62
C ALA A 332 11.30 16.89 -5.90
N GLN A 333 11.47 15.57 -6.05
CA GLN A 333 10.98 14.83 -7.22
C GLN A 333 9.45 14.82 -7.31
N LEU A 334 8.74 14.66 -6.19
CA LEU A 334 7.28 14.71 -6.20
C LEU A 334 6.78 16.11 -6.55
N ARG A 335 7.38 17.19 -6.02
CA ARG A 335 7.01 18.56 -6.42
C ARG A 335 7.20 18.79 -7.91
N ALA A 336 8.36 18.40 -8.45
CA ALA A 336 8.63 18.51 -9.89
C ALA A 336 7.64 17.68 -10.73
N ALA A 337 7.24 16.51 -10.25
CA ALA A 337 6.22 15.70 -10.90
C ALA A 337 4.83 16.34 -10.84
N ILE A 338 4.42 16.94 -9.71
CA ILE A 338 3.16 17.69 -9.60
C ILE A 338 3.10 18.80 -10.63
N GLU A 339 4.17 19.57 -10.80
CA GLU A 339 4.25 20.63 -11.81
C GLU A 339 4.18 20.06 -13.24
N ARG A 340 4.91 18.97 -13.52
CA ARG A 340 4.97 18.35 -14.86
C ARG A 340 3.66 17.68 -15.29
N GLU A 341 2.95 17.06 -14.36
CA GLU A 341 1.70 16.34 -14.64
C GLU A 341 0.46 17.25 -14.66
N ALA A 342 0.63 18.56 -14.47
CA ALA A 342 -0.46 19.53 -14.61
C ALA A 342 -1.11 19.45 -16.01
N ARG A 343 -2.43 19.62 -16.06
CA ARG A 343 -3.24 19.58 -17.29
C ARG A 343 -4.31 20.66 -17.28
N PRO A 344 -4.70 21.20 -18.45
CA PRO A 344 -5.89 22.03 -18.54
C PRO A 344 -7.12 21.29 -18.03
N GLY A 345 -7.92 21.93 -17.16
CA GLY A 345 -9.14 21.35 -16.60
C GLY A 345 -8.96 20.63 -15.26
N LEU A 346 -7.74 20.19 -14.93
CA LEU A 346 -7.45 19.64 -13.61
C LEU A 346 -7.10 20.74 -12.62
N THR A 347 -7.62 20.64 -11.39
CA THR A 347 -7.32 21.55 -10.28
C THR A 347 -6.85 20.74 -9.09
N LEU A 348 -5.64 21.03 -8.61
CA LEU A 348 -5.11 20.40 -7.41
C LEU A 348 -5.86 20.94 -6.19
N ASP A 349 -6.26 20.05 -5.28
CA ASP A 349 -6.91 20.46 -4.02
C ASP A 349 -6.01 21.47 -3.27
N ALA A 350 -6.60 22.59 -2.84
CA ALA A 350 -5.88 23.70 -2.24
C ALA A 350 -5.09 23.32 -0.98
N ARG A 351 -5.53 22.28 -0.25
CA ARG A 351 -4.85 21.74 0.93
C ARG A 351 -3.54 21.06 0.51
N LEU A 352 -3.52 20.36 -0.63
CA LEU A 352 -2.31 19.77 -1.19
C LEU A 352 -1.32 20.85 -1.62
N VAL A 353 -1.80 21.92 -2.28
CA VAL A 353 -0.96 23.07 -2.65
C VAL A 353 -0.30 23.68 -1.41
N ARG A 354 -1.09 23.95 -0.38
CA ARG A 354 -0.61 24.52 0.89
C ARG A 354 0.42 23.62 1.57
N PHE A 355 0.23 22.30 1.55
CA PHE A 355 1.18 21.34 2.14
C PHE A 355 2.57 21.46 1.50
N PHE A 356 2.64 21.57 0.18
CA PHE A 356 3.91 21.74 -0.52
C PHE A 356 4.48 23.17 -0.42
N ASP A 357 3.71 24.17 -0.01
CA ASP A 357 4.27 25.51 0.16
C ASP A 357 5.17 25.61 1.40
N THR A 358 6.37 26.18 1.25
CA THR A 358 7.23 26.51 2.40
C THR A 358 6.69 27.76 3.09
N PRO A 359 6.46 27.74 4.42
CA PRO A 359 6.05 28.94 5.14
C PRO A 359 7.13 30.02 5.01
N LYS A 360 6.74 31.21 4.55
CA LYS A 360 7.65 32.33 4.24
C LYS A 360 7.95 33.20 5.46
N SER A 361 7.22 33.01 6.55
CA SER A 361 7.38 33.75 7.80
C SER A 361 7.04 32.89 9.03
N LEU A 362 7.55 33.31 10.20
CA LEU A 362 7.18 32.69 11.47
C LEU A 362 5.66 32.80 11.75
N SER A 363 5.04 33.90 11.33
CA SER A 363 3.58 34.09 11.47
C SER A 363 2.82 33.03 10.67
N GLU A 364 3.23 32.78 9.43
CA GLU A 364 2.62 31.75 8.58
C GLU A 364 2.87 30.35 9.15
N LEU A 365 4.09 30.05 9.59
CA LEU A 365 4.38 28.79 10.27
C LEU A 365 3.51 28.60 11.52
N THR A 366 3.38 29.65 12.34
CA THR A 366 2.57 29.59 13.56
C THR A 366 1.09 29.37 13.23
N GLN A 367 0.57 30.03 12.21
CA GLN A 367 -0.82 29.86 11.75
C GLN A 367 -1.07 28.43 11.27
N ARG A 368 -0.13 27.83 10.54
CA ARG A 368 -0.19 26.43 10.13
C ARG A 368 -0.11 25.49 11.34
N LEU A 369 0.84 25.69 12.25
CA LEU A 369 0.94 24.85 13.45
C LEU A 369 -0.30 24.96 14.34
N ALA A 370 -0.94 26.12 14.39
CA ALA A 370 -2.16 26.34 15.15
C ALA A 370 -3.34 25.49 14.68
N THR A 371 -3.41 25.07 13.41
CA THR A 371 -4.46 24.18 12.92
C THR A 371 -4.31 22.74 13.43
N HIS A 372 -3.12 22.36 13.92
CA HIS A 372 -2.85 21.04 14.48
C HIS A 372 -2.83 20.99 16.01
N GLN A 373 -2.78 22.15 16.66
CA GLN A 373 -2.80 22.24 18.11
C GLN A 373 -4.23 21.96 18.59
N GLN A 374 -4.42 20.84 19.30
CA GLN A 374 -5.63 20.61 20.07
C GLN A 374 -5.81 21.72 21.12
N ALA A 375 -7.05 21.90 21.60
CA ALA A 375 -7.34 22.82 22.69
C ALA A 375 -6.32 22.60 23.85
N PRO A 376 -5.72 23.68 24.40
CA PRO A 376 -4.64 23.57 25.35
C PRO A 376 -5.01 22.66 26.53
N SER A 377 -4.06 21.85 27.00
CA SER A 377 -4.23 21.10 28.25
C SER A 377 -4.34 22.10 29.41
N PRO A 378 -5.47 22.15 30.15
CA PRO A 378 -5.67 23.13 31.22
C PRO A 378 -4.59 23.08 32.30
N ALA A 379 -4.01 21.90 32.53
CA ALA A 379 -2.94 21.69 33.50
C ALA A 379 -1.61 22.33 33.05
N PHE A 380 -1.26 22.21 31.77
CA PHE A 380 -0.04 22.81 31.22
C PHE A 380 -0.18 24.33 31.13
N ASP A 381 -1.35 24.80 30.69
CA ASP A 381 -1.69 26.22 30.63
C ASP A 381 -1.55 26.92 31.99
N PHE A 382 -2.03 26.29 33.06
CA PHE A 382 -1.94 26.85 34.40
C PHE A 382 -0.48 26.98 34.87
N ALA A 383 0.34 25.96 34.63
CA ALA A 383 1.77 26.00 34.96
C ALA A 383 2.52 27.04 34.12
N THR A 384 2.25 27.11 32.82
CA THR A 384 2.85 28.10 31.91
C THR A 384 2.49 29.52 32.30
N ARG A 385 1.23 29.79 32.69
CA ARG A 385 0.80 31.12 33.18
C ARG A 385 1.54 31.53 34.46
N LYS A 386 1.81 30.59 35.39
CA LYS A 386 2.60 30.87 36.59
C LYS A 386 4.07 31.13 36.28
N PHE A 387 4.63 30.44 35.28
CA PHE A 387 6.02 30.62 34.87
C PHE A 387 6.24 31.88 34.03
N ALA A 388 5.24 32.33 33.27
CA ALA A 388 5.39 33.43 32.30
C ALA A 388 6.07 34.69 32.85
N PRO A 389 5.77 35.20 34.07
CA PRO A 389 6.48 36.36 34.63
C PRO A 389 7.97 36.10 34.87
N LEU A 390 8.35 34.91 35.36
CA LEU A 390 9.74 34.54 35.58
C LEU A 390 10.45 34.29 34.25
N GLY A 391 9.84 33.52 33.35
CA GLY A 391 10.37 33.25 32.01
C GLY A 391 10.67 34.53 31.24
N SER A 392 9.77 35.52 31.30
CA SER A 392 9.96 36.82 30.65
C SER A 392 11.19 37.56 31.19
N LYS A 393 11.41 37.53 32.51
CA LYS A 393 12.60 38.12 33.15
C LYS A 393 13.88 37.40 32.72
N LEU A 394 13.86 36.07 32.67
CA LEU A 394 15.00 35.25 32.23
C LEU A 394 15.36 35.54 30.76
N PHE A 395 14.37 35.62 29.86
CA PHE A 395 14.60 35.98 28.47
C PHE A 395 15.10 37.42 28.30
N ALA A 396 14.62 38.36 29.09
CA ALA A 396 15.13 39.74 29.07
C ALA A 396 16.60 39.79 29.51
N ALA A 397 16.96 39.08 30.58
CA ALA A 397 18.33 39.01 31.08
C ALA A 397 19.30 38.28 30.12
N ALA A 398 18.79 37.36 29.28
CA ALA A 398 19.61 36.65 28.29
C ALA A 398 19.84 37.43 26.98
N ARG A 399 19.09 38.52 26.75
CA ARG A 399 19.22 39.39 25.57
C ARG A 399 20.07 40.63 25.80
N GLY A 400 20.30 40.99 27.06
CA GLY A 400 21.27 42.01 27.48
C GLY A 400 22.57 41.36 27.89
#